data_AF-A0A6J0LXI2-F1
#
_entry.id   AF-A0A6J0LXI2-F1
#
_cell.length_a   1.000
_cell.length_b   1.000
_cell.length_c   1.000
_cell.angle_alpha   90.00
_cell.angle_beta   90.00
_cell.angle_gamma   90.00
#
_symmetry.space_group_name_H-M   'P 1'
#
loop_
_entity.id
_entity.type
_entity.pdbx_description
1 polymer ?
#
loop_
_entity_poly.entity_id
_entity_poly.type
_entity_poly.pdbx_seq_one_letter_code
_entity_poly.pdbx_strand_id
1 'polypeptide(L)' 'MASSKTCFFLVFLCLVVLLIPESAQAEDAGRTRLIVQGPCSQFPDCNQHCIDVKFPGGKCIKVTPTATYLSCACFA' A
#
# COMPACT_ATOMS: atom_id res chain seq x y z
N MET A 1 -44.94 29.90 6.06
CA MET A 1 -43.82 29.70 6.99
C MET A 1 -42.62 29.23 6.21
N ALA A 2 -41.60 30.07 6.04
CA ALA A 2 -40.34 29.68 5.42
C ALA A 2 -39.69 28.62 6.31
N SER A 3 -39.69 27.39 5.82
CA SER A 3 -39.22 26.19 6.51
C SER A 3 -37.74 26.33 6.84
N SER A 4 -37.43 26.96 7.99
CA SER A 4 -36.05 27.17 8.44
C SER A 4 -35.35 25.83 8.71
N LYS A 5 -36.13 24.82 9.07
CA LYS A 5 -35.67 23.46 9.38
C LYS A 5 -34.92 22.83 8.20
N THR A 6 -35.41 22.98 6.97
CA THR A 6 -34.77 22.41 5.77
C THR A 6 -33.40 23.01 5.45
N CYS A 7 -33.17 24.28 5.75
CA CYS A 7 -31.85 24.91 5.53
C CYS A 7 -30.80 24.41 6.53
N PHE A 8 -31.18 24.28 7.81
CA PHE A 8 -30.27 23.73 8.82
C PHE A 8 -29.88 22.27 8.53
N PHE A 9 -30.81 21.45 8.05
CA PHE A 9 -30.52 20.06 7.67
C PHE A 9 -29.52 19.94 6.52
N LEU A 10 -29.62 20.80 5.49
CA LEU A 10 -28.70 20.77 4.36
C LEU A 10 -27.28 21.19 4.75
N VAL A 11 -27.13 22.20 5.61
CA VAL A 11 -25.81 22.61 6.12
C VAL A 11 -25.17 21.50 6.94
N PHE A 12 -25.94 20.84 7.80
CA PHE A 12 -25.46 19.71 8.59
C PHE A 12 -25.02 18.53 7.71
N LEU A 13 -25.79 18.21 6.67
CA LEU A 13 -25.45 17.16 5.71
C LEU A 13 -24.15 17.48 4.94
N CYS A 14 -23.96 18.72 4.49
CA CYS A 14 -22.71 19.13 3.84
C CYS A 14 -21.49 19.01 4.76
N LEU A 15 -21.64 19.37 6.04
CA LEU A 15 -20.56 19.23 7.01
C LEU A 15 -20.20 17.76 7.27
N VAL A 16 -21.18 16.85 7.33
CA VAL A 16 -20.92 15.41 7.49
C VAL A 16 -20.17 14.85 6.28
N VAL A 17 -20.52 15.25 5.06
CA VAL A 17 -19.81 14.80 3.83
C VAL A 17 -18.36 15.30 3.79
N LEU A 18 -18.09 16.54 4.22
CA LEU A 18 -16.73 17.08 4.32
C LEU A 18 -15.92 16.50 5.49
N LEU A 19 -16.59 15.98 6.51
CA LEU A 19 -15.99 15.29 7.66
C LEU A 19 -15.76 13.79 7.41
N ILE A 20 -16.29 13.22 6.33
CA ILE A 20 -15.81 11.93 5.83
C ILE A 20 -14.40 12.22 5.32
N PRO A 21 -13.35 11.80 6.02
CA PRO A 21 -12.02 12.03 5.51
C PRO A 21 -11.99 11.34 4.15
N GLU A 22 -11.75 12.12 3.09
CA GLU A 22 -11.26 11.64 1.80
C GLU A 22 -9.83 11.10 2.04
N SER A 23 -9.78 10.09 2.87
CA SER A 23 -8.66 9.24 3.16
C SER A 23 -9.05 7.92 2.52
N ALA A 24 -9.26 7.97 1.20
CA ALA A 24 -8.67 6.97 0.34
C ALA A 24 -7.15 7.09 0.56
N GLN A 25 -6.71 6.61 1.72
CA GLN A 25 -5.33 6.33 2.00
C GLN A 25 -4.95 5.39 0.88
N ALA A 26 -4.24 5.93 -0.12
CA ALA A 26 -3.38 5.10 -0.92
C ALA A 26 -2.66 4.20 0.07
N GLU A 27 -2.85 2.90 -0.07
CA GLU A 27 -2.27 1.89 0.80
C GLU A 27 -0.74 1.92 0.66
N ASP A 28 -0.10 2.92 1.27
CA ASP A 28 1.32 2.95 1.57
C ASP A 28 1.50 2.79 3.09
N ALA A 29 0.55 2.12 3.75
CA ALA A 29 0.68 1.61 5.10
C ALA A 29 1.71 0.46 5.10
N GLY A 30 2.98 0.81 5.28
CA GLY A 30 4.04 -0.15 5.54
C GLY A 30 4.73 -0.70 4.31
N ARG A 31 5.13 0.17 3.36
CA ARG A 31 6.21 -0.18 2.43
C ARG A 31 7.49 -0.41 3.23
N THR A 32 7.65 -1.60 3.80
CA THR A 32 8.97 -2.18 4.05
C THR A 32 9.76 -1.90 2.79
N ARG A 33 10.90 -1.20 2.92
CA ARG A 33 11.62 -0.71 1.75
C ARG A 33 12.23 -1.94 1.08
N LEU A 34 11.62 -2.38 -0.01
CA LEU A 34 11.99 -3.62 -0.69
C LEU A 34 13.18 -3.36 -1.61
N ILE A 35 14.30 -4.06 -1.41
CA ILE A 35 15.48 -4.00 -2.27
C ILE A 35 15.40 -5.18 -3.25
N VAL A 36 15.21 -4.88 -4.52
CA VAL A 36 15.11 -5.91 -5.58
C VAL A 36 16.49 -6.41 -5.96
N GLN A 37 16.72 -7.72 -5.88
CA GLN A 37 17.99 -8.36 -6.25
C GLN A 37 17.98 -8.87 -7.69
N GLY A 38 16.83 -9.35 -8.18
CA GLY A 38 16.67 -9.88 -9.53
C GLY A 38 15.55 -10.92 -9.63
N PRO A 39 15.45 -11.67 -10.74
CA PRO A 39 14.36 -12.61 -10.97
C PRO A 39 14.45 -13.83 -10.03
N CYS A 40 13.33 -14.29 -9.49
CA CYS A 40 13.32 -15.41 -8.54
C CYS A 40 13.83 -16.74 -9.11
N SER A 41 13.88 -16.91 -10.43
CA SER A 41 14.53 -18.07 -11.04
C SER A 41 16.04 -18.15 -10.75
N GLN A 42 16.69 -17.02 -10.47
CA GLN A 42 18.11 -16.96 -10.08
C GLN A 42 18.30 -17.06 -8.56
N PHE A 43 17.24 -16.90 -7.78
CA PHE A 43 17.24 -16.92 -6.31
C PHE A 43 16.23 -17.97 -5.81
N PRO A 44 16.52 -19.28 -5.97
CA PRO A 44 15.59 -20.35 -5.59
C PRO A 44 15.23 -20.33 -4.10
N ASP A 45 16.13 -19.83 -3.25
CA ASP A 45 15.84 -19.48 -1.86
C ASP A 45 16.10 -17.98 -1.61
N CYS A 46 15.16 -17.16 -2.04
CA CYS A 46 15.22 -15.71 -1.89
C CYS A 46 15.37 -15.26 -0.43
N ASN A 47 14.72 -15.96 0.52
CA ASN A 47 14.80 -15.60 1.93
C ASN A 47 16.21 -15.82 2.48
N GLN A 48 16.79 -17.01 2.24
CA GLN A 48 18.14 -17.30 2.68
C GLN A 48 19.16 -16.36 2.03
N HIS A 49 19.04 -16.10 0.72
CA HIS A 49 19.91 -15.16 0.02
C HIS A 49 19.90 -13.76 0.68
N CYS A 50 18.72 -13.25 1.02
CA CYS A 50 18.60 -11.96 1.70
C CYS A 50 19.23 -11.96 3.10
N ILE A 51 19.11 -13.05 3.85
CA ILE A 51 19.79 -13.21 5.15
C ILE A 51 21.31 -13.21 4.97
N ASP A 52 21.83 -13.89 3.95
CA ASP A 52 23.27 -13.98 3.66
C ASP A 52 23.85 -12.61 3.34
N VAL A 53 23.11 -11.78 2.59
CA VAL A 53 23.47 -10.38 2.26
C VAL A 53 23.05 -9.36 3.34
N LYS A 54 22.81 -9.83 4.57
CA LYS A 54 22.59 -9.02 5.79
C LYS A 54 21.28 -8.24 5.85
N PHE A 55 20.26 -8.68 5.12
CA PHE A 55 18.88 -8.24 5.32
C PHE A 55 18.15 -9.17 6.31
N PRO A 56 17.09 -8.69 7.00
CA PRO A 56 16.26 -9.51 7.89
C PRO A 56 15.54 -10.66 7.19
N GLY A 57 15.42 -10.63 5.86
CA GLY A 57 14.80 -11.69 5.06
C GLY A 57 14.37 -11.17 3.69
N GLY A 58 13.66 -12.01 2.94
CA GLY A 58 13.17 -11.63 1.62
C GLY A 58 12.10 -12.55 1.08
N LYS A 59 11.43 -12.10 0.02
CA LYS A 59 10.42 -12.89 -0.68
C LYS A 59 10.36 -12.57 -2.17
N CYS A 60 9.82 -13.52 -2.92
CA CYS A 60 9.47 -13.34 -4.32
C CYS A 60 8.21 -12.49 -4.45
N ILE A 61 8.29 -11.38 -5.18
CA ILE A 61 7.17 -10.46 -5.43
C ILE A 61 7.06 -10.08 -6.90
N LYS A 62 5.87 -9.61 -7.28
CA LYS A 62 5.71 -8.83 -8.52
C LYS A 62 6.07 -7.38 -8.22
N VAL A 63 7.10 -6.84 -8.89
CA VAL A 63 7.56 -5.46 -8.69
C VAL A 63 6.50 -4.45 -9.16
N THR A 64 5.72 -4.81 -10.18
CA THR A 64 4.58 -4.05 -10.67
C THR A 64 3.34 -4.95 -10.77
N PRO A 65 2.12 -4.38 -10.71
CA PRO A 65 0.88 -5.16 -10.86
C PRO A 65 0.79 -5.93 -12.18
N THR A 66 1.44 -5.41 -13.23
CA THR A 66 1.45 -5.97 -14.59
C THR A 66 2.61 -6.94 -14.84
N ALA A 67 3.52 -7.13 -13.87
CA ALA A 67 4.66 -8.02 -14.04
C ALA A 67 4.21 -9.49 -14.22
N THR A 68 4.77 -10.14 -15.24
CA THR A 68 4.55 -11.56 -15.55
C THR A 68 5.53 -12.48 -14.83
N TYR A 69 6.59 -11.92 -14.24
CA TYR A 69 7.63 -12.65 -13.52
C TYR A 69 7.74 -12.17 -12.06
N LEU A 70 8.26 -13.04 -11.21
CA LEU A 70 8.57 -12.74 -9.82
C LEU A 70 10.03 -12.31 -9.68
N SER A 71 10.27 -11.29 -8.87
CA SER A 71 11.60 -10.83 -8.47
C SER A 71 11.81 -11.06 -6.99
N CYS A 72 13.01 -11.50 -6.63
CA CYS A 72 13.43 -11.59 -5.24
C CYS A 72 13.65 -10.17 -4.70
N ALA A 73 12.99 -9.87 -3.58
CA ALA A 73 13.14 -8.60 -2.89
C ALA A 73 13.43 -8.82 -1.40
N CYS A 74 14.48 -8.17 -0.91
CA CYS A 74 14.86 -8.18 0.49
C CYS A 74 14.14 -7.07 1.27
N PHE A 75 13.74 -7.37 2.49
CA PHE A 75 13.17 -6.40 3.42
C PHE A 75 14.31 -5.53 3.99
N ALA A 76 14.29 -4.21 3.77
CA ALA A 76 15.22 -3.28 4.43
C ALA A 76 14.64 -2.70 5.71
#